data_AF-A0A368F2I8-F1
#
_entry.id   AF-A0A368F2I8-F1
#
_cell.length_a   1.000
_cell.length_b   1.000
_cell.length_c   1.000
_cell.angle_alpha   90.00
_cell.angle_beta   90.00
_cell.angle_gamma   90.00
#
_symmetry.space_group_name_H-M   'P 1'
#
loop_
_entity.id
_entity.type
_entity.pdbx_description
1 polymer ?
#
loop_
_entity_poly.entity_id
_entity_poly.type
_entity_poly.pdbx_seq_one_letter_code
_entity_poly.pdbx_strand_id
1 'polypeptide(L)'
;MLETASGLSLTLSDEEWMQEWNGIVALASPVPRRTDDSSSDSTDQIYESLEAIHVFALAHVLKRPIIVVSDTVLRNAKGEELSPVSFGGIYLPLECPSEQCHRSPLVLCYDSAHFSPLVPMRHDSSQMRK
;
A
#
# COMPACT_ATOMS: atom_id res chain seq x y z
N MET A 1 -5.14 12.41 24.82
CA MET A 1 -6.38 13.11 24.44
C MET A 1 -6.49 12.99 22.93
N LEU A 2 -6.92 11.82 22.45
CA LEU A 2 -7.29 11.59 21.06
C LEU A 2 -8.80 11.46 21.11
N GLU A 3 -9.51 12.49 20.65
CA GLU A 3 -10.96 12.42 20.46
C GLU A 3 -11.23 11.36 19.42
N THR A 4 -11.67 10.19 19.89
CA THR A 4 -12.29 9.19 19.03
C THR A 4 -13.54 9.80 18.44
N ALA A 5 -13.68 9.75 17.12
CA ALA A 5 -14.92 10.09 16.41
C ALA A 5 -16.04 9.12 16.80
N SER A 6 -16.60 9.30 18.00
CA SER A 6 -17.63 8.44 18.60
C SER A 6 -19.04 8.75 18.11
N GLY A 7 -19.23 8.97 16.81
CA GLY A 7 -20.50 9.46 16.25
C GLY A 7 -21.09 8.66 15.07
N LEU A 8 -20.31 7.80 14.41
CA LEU A 8 -20.75 7.07 13.23
C LEU A 8 -20.37 5.59 13.38
N SER A 9 -21.22 4.83 14.06
CA SER A 9 -21.10 3.37 14.10
C SER A 9 -21.68 2.80 12.80
N LEU A 10 -20.81 2.57 11.82
CA LEU A 10 -21.17 1.81 10.62
C LEU A 10 -21.03 0.32 10.93
N THR A 11 -22.14 -0.42 10.85
CA THR A 11 -22.15 -1.88 10.97
C THR A 11 -22.60 -2.47 9.65
N LEU A 12 -21.71 -3.18 8.98
CA LEU A 12 -22.03 -3.89 7.73
C LEU A 12 -22.61 -5.27 8.05
N SER A 13 -23.58 -5.69 7.25
CA SER A 13 -24.05 -7.07 7.18
C SER A 13 -23.02 -7.99 6.52
N ASP A 14 -23.16 -9.32 6.68
CA ASP A 14 -22.27 -10.29 6.03
C ASP A 14 -22.26 -10.15 4.50
N GLU A 15 -23.41 -9.79 3.92
CA GLU A 15 -23.56 -9.54 2.48
C GLU A 15 -22.77 -8.30 2.05
N GLU A 16 -22.88 -7.19 2.79
CA GLU A 16 -22.11 -5.97 2.50
C GLU A 16 -20.61 -6.19 2.69
N TRP A 17 -20.20 -6.92 3.74
CA TRP A 17 -18.79 -7.30 3.93
C TRP A 17 -18.25 -8.10 2.75
N MET A 18 -19.03 -9.05 2.25
CA MET A 18 -18.65 -9.85 1.09
C MET A 18 -18.60 -9.02 -0.20
N GLN A 19 -19.48 -8.03 -0.36
CA GLN A 19 -19.44 -7.09 -1.47
C GLN A 19 -18.17 -6.23 -1.46
N GLU A 20 -17.81 -5.66 -0.30
CA GLU A 20 -16.55 -4.90 -0.13
C GLU A 20 -15.33 -5.78 -0.43
N TRP A 21 -15.31 -7.01 0.08
CA TRP A 21 -14.24 -7.97 -0.21
C TRP A 21 -14.12 -8.27 -1.71
N ASN A 22 -15.23 -8.50 -2.40
CA ASN A 22 -15.23 -8.71 -3.84
C ASN A 22 -14.71 -7.48 -4.60
N GLY A 23 -15.01 -6.27 -4.12
CA GLY A 23 -14.45 -5.03 -4.63
C GLY A 23 -12.92 -4.99 -4.52
N ILE A 24 -12.39 -5.27 -3.34
CA ILE A 24 -10.93 -5.36 -3.09
C ILE A 24 -10.29 -6.36 -4.05
N VAL A 25 -10.85 -7.57 -4.18
CA VAL A 25 -10.31 -8.61 -5.08
C VAL A 25 -10.34 -8.14 -6.55
N ALA A 26 -11.38 -7.43 -6.97
CA ALA A 26 -11.49 -6.91 -8.33
C ALA A 26 -10.39 -5.88 -8.66
N LEU A 27 -9.96 -5.05 -7.70
CA LEU A 27 -8.85 -4.10 -7.89
C LEU A 27 -7.53 -4.78 -8.24
N ALA A 28 -7.31 -6.02 -7.77
CA ALA A 28 -6.12 -6.80 -8.06
C ALA A 28 -6.11 -7.43 -9.47
N SER A 29 -7.14 -7.18 -10.29
CA SER A 29 -7.25 -7.73 -11.64
C SER A 29 -6.06 -7.31 -12.53
N PRO A 30 -5.44 -8.24 -13.27
CA PRO A 30 -4.38 -7.91 -14.23
C PRO A 30 -4.93 -7.39 -15.57
N VAL A 31 -6.22 -7.05 -15.63
CA VAL A 31 -6.86 -6.50 -16.83
C VAL A 31 -6.82 -4.96 -16.72
N PRO A 32 -6.23 -4.24 -17.70
CA PRO A 32 -6.22 -2.79 -17.69
C PRO A 32 -7.64 -2.20 -17.69
N ARG A 33 -7.80 -1.03 -17.06
CA ARG A 33 -9.04 -0.26 -17.17
C ARG A 33 -9.32 0.07 -18.64
N ARG A 34 -10.57 -0.11 -19.06
CA ARG A 34 -11.01 0.31 -20.39
C ARG A 34 -11.06 1.84 -20.40
N THR A 35 -10.13 2.45 -21.13
CA THR A 35 -10.23 3.86 -21.50
C THR A 35 -10.97 3.93 -22.82
N ASP A 36 -12.24 4.38 -22.80
CA ASP A 36 -13.04 4.54 -24.03
C ASP A 36 -12.54 5.69 -24.94
N ASP A 37 -11.51 6.41 -24.51
CA ASP A 37 -10.88 7.50 -25.27
C ASP A 37 -9.94 6.98 -26.35
N SER A 38 -10.55 6.71 -27.50
CA SER A 38 -9.98 6.28 -28.78
C SER A 38 -9.16 7.36 -29.51
N SER A 39 -8.39 8.18 -28.78
CA SER A 39 -7.59 9.27 -29.35
C SER A 39 -6.19 9.49 -28.77
N SER A 40 -5.73 8.65 -27.83
CA SER A 40 -4.36 8.73 -27.31
C SER A 40 -3.51 7.59 -27.85
N ASP A 41 -2.45 7.94 -28.58
CA ASP A 41 -1.41 7.03 -29.11
C ASP A 41 -0.49 6.48 -27.99
N SER A 42 -0.95 6.53 -26.74
CA SER A 42 -0.21 6.06 -25.57
C SER A 42 -0.47 4.58 -25.36
N THR A 43 0.58 3.76 -25.46
CA THR A 43 0.58 2.33 -25.13
C THR A 43 0.46 2.05 -23.62
N ASP A 44 0.14 3.06 -22.82
CA ASP A 44 0.16 2.97 -21.37
C ASP A 44 -1.04 2.16 -20.87
N GLN A 45 -0.75 0.98 -20.34
CA GLN A 45 -1.74 0.14 -19.67
C GLN A 45 -1.98 0.70 -18.27
N ILE A 46 -3.17 1.28 -18.07
CA ILE A 46 -3.57 1.83 -16.78
C ILE A 46 -4.36 0.77 -16.02
N TYR A 47 -3.90 0.44 -14.82
CA TYR A 47 -4.56 -0.49 -13.91
C TYR A 47 -5.34 0.23 -12.82
N GLU A 48 -6.06 -0.55 -12.01
CA GLU A 48 -6.69 -0.04 -10.79
C GLU A 48 -5.65 0.28 -9.72
N SER A 49 -5.97 1.26 -8.87
CA SER A 49 -5.15 1.56 -7.69
C SER A 49 -5.41 0.51 -6.60
N LEU A 50 -4.35 0.07 -5.95
CA LEU A 50 -4.41 -0.94 -4.90
C LEU A 50 -4.46 -0.31 -3.51
N GLU A 51 -5.08 -1.01 -2.57
CA GLU A 51 -5.18 -0.63 -1.15
C GLU A 51 -4.16 -1.33 -0.24
N ALA A 52 -4.08 -0.91 1.03
CA ALA A 52 -3.13 -1.43 2.03
C ALA A 52 -3.19 -2.96 2.21
N ILE A 53 -4.37 -3.56 2.09
CA ILE A 53 -4.54 -5.01 2.15
C ILE A 53 -3.76 -5.76 1.04
N HIS A 54 -3.57 -5.13 -0.12
CA HIS A 54 -2.77 -5.70 -1.20
C HIS A 54 -1.27 -5.70 -0.86
N VAL A 55 -0.80 -4.70 -0.10
CA VAL A 55 0.59 -4.70 0.42
C VAL A 55 0.78 -5.84 1.41
N PHE A 56 -0.21 -6.09 2.28
CA PHE A 56 -0.22 -7.24 3.18
C PHE A 56 -0.21 -8.58 2.43
N ALA A 57 -1.06 -8.73 1.41
CA ALA A 57 -1.08 -9.91 0.55
C ALA A 57 0.25 -10.09 -0.20
N LEU A 58 0.84 -9.02 -0.72
CA LEU A 58 2.14 -9.05 -1.38
C LEU A 58 3.26 -9.52 -0.45
N ALA A 59 3.26 -9.11 0.82
CA ALA A 59 4.21 -9.59 1.82
C ALA A 59 4.16 -11.12 1.98
N HIS A 60 2.95 -11.71 1.94
CA HIS A 60 2.75 -13.16 1.97
C HIS A 60 3.25 -13.84 0.70
N VAL A 61 2.92 -13.30 -0.48
CA VAL A 61 3.39 -13.83 -1.78
C VAL A 61 4.92 -13.89 -1.83
N LEU A 62 5.58 -12.83 -1.35
CA LEU A 62 7.04 -12.74 -1.32
C LEU A 62 7.68 -13.47 -0.14
N LYS A 63 6.88 -13.94 0.83
CA LYS A 63 7.33 -14.42 2.15
C LYS A 63 8.38 -13.50 2.77
N ARG A 64 8.17 -12.19 2.68
CA ARG A 64 9.15 -11.16 3.05
C ARG A 64 8.44 -9.96 3.68
N PRO A 65 8.90 -9.44 4.84
CA PRO A 65 8.38 -8.20 5.41
C PRO A 65 8.46 -7.05 4.41
N ILE A 66 7.42 -6.22 4.38
CA ILE A 66 7.40 -4.96 3.62
C ILE A 66 7.26 -3.82 4.62
N ILE A 67 8.16 -2.83 4.52
CA ILE A 67 8.08 -1.59 5.29
C ILE A 67 7.70 -0.48 4.31
N VAL A 68 6.59 0.20 4.59
CA VAL A 68 6.15 1.35 3.80
C VAL A 68 6.37 2.61 4.63
N VAL A 69 7.19 3.51 4.10
CA VAL A 69 7.39 4.86 4.62
C VAL A 69 6.44 5.79 3.88
N SER A 70 5.59 6.49 4.61
CA SER A 70 4.66 7.48 4.04
C SER A 70 4.40 8.60 5.04
N ASP A 71 3.83 9.69 4.56
CA ASP A 71 3.15 10.64 5.44
C ASP A 71 1.94 9.98 6.13
N THR A 72 1.51 10.56 7.24
CA THR A 72 0.34 10.08 8.01
C THR A 72 -0.96 10.78 7.61
N VAL A 73 -0.87 11.94 6.95
CA VAL A 73 -2.02 12.77 6.60
C VAL A 73 -1.81 13.37 5.21
N LEU A 74 -2.78 13.16 4.33
CA LEU A 74 -2.84 13.78 3.01
C LEU A 74 -3.14 15.27 3.18
N ARG A 75 -2.34 16.12 2.53
CA ARG A 75 -2.50 17.58 2.55
C ARG A 75 -2.88 18.11 1.17
N ASN A 76 -3.71 19.16 1.14
CA ASN A 76 -4.01 19.87 -0.10
C ASN A 76 -2.88 20.85 -0.49
N ALA A 77 -3.01 21.53 -1.63
CA ALA A 77 -2.01 22.51 -2.10
C ALA A 77 -1.80 23.71 -1.17
N LYS A 78 -2.72 23.96 -0.22
CA LYS A 78 -2.59 24.99 0.82
C LYS A 78 -1.97 24.47 2.11
N GLY A 79 -1.64 23.17 2.18
CA GLY A 79 -1.09 22.49 3.36
C GLY A 79 -2.13 22.02 4.38
N GLU A 80 -3.42 22.18 4.10
CA GLU A 80 -4.51 21.77 4.99
C GLU A 80 -4.70 20.26 4.95
N GLU A 81 -4.96 19.66 6.11
CA GLU A 81 -5.17 18.23 6.28
C GLU A 81 -6.51 17.79 5.68
N LEU A 82 -6.48 16.80 4.79
CA LEU A 82 -7.66 16.26 4.09
C LEU A 82 -8.12 14.93 4.71
N SER A 83 -7.22 13.96 4.78
CA SER A 83 -7.54 12.61 5.24
C SER A 83 -6.30 11.87 5.74
N PRO A 84 -6.44 10.87 6.62
CA PRO A 84 -5.34 9.99 6.98
C PRO A 84 -4.83 9.17 5.78
N VAL A 85 -3.52 8.93 5.73
CA VAL A 85 -2.91 7.98 4.78
C VAL A 85 -2.69 6.65 5.50
N SER A 86 -3.28 5.57 4.98
CA SER A 86 -3.33 4.26 5.63
C SER A 86 -2.32 3.23 5.08
N PHE A 87 -1.27 3.68 4.38
CA PHE A 87 -0.23 2.80 3.84
C PHE A 87 1.03 2.71 4.70
N GLY A 88 1.34 3.71 5.52
CA GLY A 88 2.56 3.72 6.34
C GLY A 88 2.53 2.62 7.39
N GLY A 89 3.60 1.82 7.49
CA GLY A 89 3.67 0.75 8.48
C GLY A 89 4.54 -0.44 8.11
N ILE A 90 4.39 -1.52 8.87
CA ILE A 90 5.09 -2.79 8.71
C ILE A 90 4.09 -3.88 8.38
N TYR A 91 4.25 -4.49 7.20
CA TYR A 91 3.44 -5.59 6.72
C TYR A 91 4.22 -6.89 6.85
N LEU A 92 3.77 -7.78 7.73
CA LEU A 92 4.40 -9.06 7.98
C LEU A 92 3.60 -10.20 7.32
N PRO A 93 4.28 -11.23 6.76
CA PRO A 93 3.62 -12.44 6.28
C PRO A 93 3.21 -13.35 7.45
N LEU A 94 2.26 -12.90 8.27
CA LEU A 94 1.90 -13.54 9.55
C LEU A 94 1.33 -14.96 9.41
N GLU A 95 0.72 -15.29 8.26
CA GLU A 95 0.20 -16.64 7.98
C GLU A 95 1.31 -17.61 7.51
N CYS A 96 2.56 -17.16 7.41
CA CYS A 96 3.71 -18.00 7.07
C CYS A 96 4.61 -18.25 8.30
N PRO A 97 5.11 -19.50 8.50
CA PRO A 97 6.13 -19.75 9.51
C PRO A 97 7.37 -18.88 9.28
N SER A 98 7.88 -18.27 10.35
CA SER A 98 8.93 -17.24 10.25
C SER A 98 10.26 -17.77 9.69
N GLU A 99 10.47 -19.08 9.79
CA GLU A 99 11.63 -19.82 9.30
C GLU A 99 11.60 -19.97 7.76
N GLN A 100 10.43 -19.82 7.15
CA GLN A 100 10.22 -19.87 5.71
C GLN A 100 10.24 -18.47 5.06
N CYS A 101 10.46 -17.41 5.85
CA CYS A 101 10.41 -16.03 5.38
C CYS A 101 11.80 -15.40 5.31
N HIS A 102 12.00 -14.54 4.32
CA HIS A 102 13.16 -13.67 4.27
C HIS A 102 13.08 -12.64 5.41
N ARG A 103 14.15 -12.50 6.20
CA ARG A 103 14.20 -11.54 7.33
C ARG A 103 14.55 -10.12 6.92
N SER A 104 15.22 -9.94 5.78
CA SER A 104 15.51 -8.60 5.23
C SER A 104 14.24 -8.02 4.61
N PRO A 105 13.78 -6.81 5.00
CA PRO A 105 12.55 -6.24 4.48
C PRO A 105 12.72 -5.73 3.05
N LEU A 106 11.63 -5.67 2.29
CA LEU A 106 11.49 -4.75 1.16
C LEU A 106 11.03 -3.40 1.70
N VAL A 107 11.70 -2.31 1.33
CA VAL A 107 11.35 -0.97 1.81
C VAL A 107 10.79 -0.16 0.65
N LEU A 108 9.60 0.41 0.85
CA LEU A 108 8.89 1.24 -0.12
C LEU A 108 8.63 2.62 0.48
N CYS A 109 8.58 3.63 -0.38
CA CYS A 109 8.01 4.94 -0.11
C CYS A 109 6.63 5.00 -0.76
N TYR A 110 5.65 5.58 -0.07
CA TYR A 110 4.37 5.94 -0.64
C TYR A 110 4.16 7.45 -0.49
N ASP A 111 4.07 8.14 -1.63
CA ASP A 111 3.75 9.56 -1.72
C ASP A 111 2.90 9.82 -2.97
N SER A 112 1.96 10.76 -2.90
CA SER A 112 1.18 11.24 -4.06
C SER A 112 0.57 10.11 -4.92
N ALA A 113 -0.04 9.11 -4.27
CA ALA A 113 -0.63 7.93 -4.91
C ALA A 113 0.36 7.05 -5.70
N HIS A 114 1.64 7.10 -5.33
CA HIS A 114 2.70 6.38 -6.02
C HIS A 114 3.60 5.61 -5.03
N PHE A 115 3.94 4.36 -5.38
CA PHE A 115 4.92 3.56 -4.66
C PHE A 115 6.27 3.60 -5.35
N SER A 116 7.34 3.76 -4.56
CA SER A 116 8.71 3.71 -5.07
C SER A 116 9.61 2.87 -4.13
N PRO A 117 10.56 2.10 -4.67
CA PRO A 117 11.50 1.36 -3.83
C PRO A 117 12.49 2.31 -3.13
N LEU A 118 12.72 2.09 -1.84
CA LEU A 118 13.78 2.76 -1.10
C LEU A 118 15.00 1.83 -1.02
N VAL A 119 16.11 2.27 -1.62
CA VAL A 119 17.33 1.47 -1.73
C VAL A 119 18.47 2.20 -1.01
N PRO A 120 19.24 1.52 -0.15
CA PRO A 120 20.39 2.14 0.49
C PRO A 120 21.46 2.48 -0.54
N MET A 121 22.10 3.63 -0.37
CA MET A 121 23.31 3.94 -1.13
C MET A 121 24.40 2.91 -0.78
N ARG A 122 25.15 2.47 -1.79
CA ARG A 122 26.29 1.58 -1.57
C ARG A 122 27.35 2.37 -0.80
N HIS A 123 27.68 1.93 0.41
CA HIS A 123 28.84 2.42 1.11
C HIS A 123 30.03 1.56 0.70
N ASP A 124 31.11 2.18 0.22
CA ASP A 124 32.41 1.51 0.22
C ASP A 124 32.75 1.17 1.68
N SER A 125 33.23 -0.05 1.88
CA SER A 125 33.47 -0.71 3.17
C SER A 125 34.51 -0.03 4.08
N SER A 126 34.94 1.19 3.75
CA SER A 126 35.91 1.99 4.47
C SER A 126 35.32 2.87 5.59
N GLN A 127 33.98 2.98 5.74
CA GLN A 127 33.36 3.91 6.71
C GLN A 127 32.36 3.33 7.73
N MET A 128 32.28 2.01 7.90
CA MET A 128 31.53 1.41 9.03
C MET A 128 32.46 0.69 10.01
N ARG A 129 33.34 1.48 10.63
CA ARG A 129 33.97 1.15 11.93
C ARG A 129 33.62 2.26 12.91
N LYS A 130 32.56 2.08 13.67
CA LYS A 130 32.38 2.64 15.01
C LYS A 130 31.64 1.63 15.86
#